data_AF-A0A1Y2DBG3-F1
#
_entry.id   AF-A0A1Y2DBG3-F1
#
_cell.length_a   1.000
_cell.length_b   1.000
_cell.length_c   1.000
_cell.angle_alpha   90.00
_cell.angle_beta   90.00
_cell.angle_gamma   90.00
#
_symmetry.space_group_name_H-M   'P 1'
#
loop_
_entity.id
_entity.type
_entity.pdbx_description
1 polymer ?
#
loop_
_entity_poly.entity_id
_entity_poly.type
_entity_poly.pdbx_seq_one_letter_code
_entity_poly.pdbx_strand_id
1 'polypeptide(L)' 'MPVWQVLHPNTVLTDATKKASLDKDITALYTNGGLPAFYVSVYFHSLSGSDI' A
#
# COMPACT_ATOMS: atom_id res chain seq x y z
N MET A 1 11.44 -8.83 5.68
CA MET A 1 10.00 -8.57 5.61
C MET A 1 9.81 -7.27 4.85
N PRO A 2 9.30 -7.30 3.61
CA PRO A 2 9.11 -6.08 2.82
C PRO A 2 8.07 -5.17 3.46
N VAL A 3 8.46 -3.92 3.71
CA VAL A 3 7.59 -2.86 4.22
C VAL A 3 7.42 -1.82 3.12
N TRP A 4 6.18 -1.51 2.79
CA TRP A 4 5.82 -0.49 1.81
C TRP A 4 5.15 0.68 2.52
N GLN A 5 5.62 1.89 2.23
CA GLN A 5 5.01 3.13 2.69
C GLN A 5 4.48 3.88 1.47
N VAL A 6 3.17 3.86 1.31
CA VAL A 6 2.46 4.53 0.21
C VAL A 6 2.08 5.92 0.70
N LEU A 7 2.91 6.90 0.35
CA LEU A 7 2.65 8.32 0.58
C LEU A 7 1.78 8.83 -0.56
N HIS A 8 0.60 9.35 -0.24
CA HIS A 8 -0.32 9.88 -1.24
C HIS A 8 -0.98 11.17 -0.77
N PRO A 9 -1.32 12.09 -1.67
CA PRO A 9 -2.16 13.23 -1.32
C PRO A 9 -3.53 12.77 -0.83
N ASN A 10 -4.14 13.55 0.06
CA ASN A 10 -5.51 13.33 0.54
C ASN A 10 -6.58 13.38 -0.58
N THR A 11 -6.24 13.86 -1.78
CA THR A 11 -7.11 13.91 -2.95
C THR A 11 -7.14 12.59 -3.74
N VAL A 12 -6.22 11.66 -3.48
CA VAL A 12 -6.07 10.39 -4.19
C VAL A 12 -6.19 9.22 -3.21
N LEU A 13 -6.63 8.05 -3.68
CA LEU A 13 -6.84 6.86 -2.85
C LEU A 13 -7.81 7.10 -1.67
N THR A 14 -8.83 7.95 -1.86
CA THR A 14 -9.90 8.17 -0.86
C THR A 14 -10.81 6.95 -0.71
N ASP A 15 -10.92 6.16 -1.78
CA ASP A 15 -11.75 4.97 -1.84
C ASP A 15 -11.02 3.75 -1.24
N ALA A 16 -11.67 3.10 -0.27
CA ALA A 16 -11.20 1.89 0.37
C ALA A 16 -10.96 0.77 -0.65
N THR A 17 -11.75 0.69 -1.72
CA THR A 17 -11.59 -0.31 -2.77
C THR A 17 -10.27 -0.14 -3.52
N LYS A 18 -9.85 1.10 -3.79
CA LYS A 18 -8.57 1.37 -4.47
C LYS A 18 -7.37 1.01 -3.62
N LYS A 19 -7.43 1.30 -2.31
CA LYS A 19 -6.37 0.87 -1.37
C LYS A 19 -6.26 -0.65 -1.29
N ALA A 20 -7.39 -1.33 -1.20
CA ALA A 20 -7.44 -2.80 -1.14
C ALA A 20 -6.91 -3.46 -2.43
N SER A 21 -7.21 -2.89 -3.60
CA SER A 21 -6.65 -3.38 -4.86
C SER A 21 -5.13 -3.25 -4.88
N LEU A 22 -4.58 -2.10 -4.48
CA LEU A 22 -3.14 -1.89 -4.45
C LEU A 22 -2.44 -2.81 -3.44
N ASP A 23 -3.02 -2.98 -2.25
CA ASP A 23 -2.51 -3.91 -1.23
C ASP A 23 -2.46 -5.35 -1.74
N LYS A 24 -3.52 -5.78 -2.44
CA LYS A 24 -3.59 -7.11 -3.05
C LYS A 24 -2.53 -7.29 -4.15
N ASP A 25 -2.34 -6.29 -5.00
CA ASP A 25 -1.37 -6.36 -6.10
C ASP A 25 0.07 -6.38 -5.58
N ILE A 26 0.39 -5.58 -4.56
CA ILE A 26 1.70 -5.60 -3.88
C ILE A 26 1.92 -6.96 -3.20
N THR A 27 0.91 -7.48 -2.49
CA THR A 27 1.02 -8.80 -1.85
C THR A 27 1.24 -9.90 -2.90
N ALA A 28 0.50 -9.87 -4.00
CA ALA A 28 0.63 -10.82 -5.10
C ALA A 28 2.05 -10.84 -5.70
N LEU A 29 2.68 -9.67 -5.84
CA LEU A 29 4.05 -9.54 -6.34
C LEU A 29 5.04 -10.38 -5.51
N TYR A 30 4.90 -10.37 -4.19
CA TYR A 30 5.79 -11.13 -3.30
C TYR A 30 5.36 -12.59 -3.13
N THR A 31 4.05 -12.88 -3.09
CA THR A 31 3.59 -14.27 -2.98
C THR A 31 3.93 -15.10 -4.21
N ASN A 32 3.93 -14.47 -5.39
CA ASN A 32 4.37 -15.13 -6.63
C ASN A 32 5.87 -15.51 -6.59
N GLY A 33 6.67 -14.80 -5.80
CA GLY A 33 8.08 -15.12 -5.55
C GLY A 33 8.31 -16.14 -4.44
N GLY A 34 7.26 -16.70 -3.83
CA GLY A 34 7.36 -17.70 -2.76
C GLY A 34 7.41 -17.13 -1.34
N LEU A 35 7.24 -15.81 -1.15
CA LEU A 35 7.12 -15.21 0.18
C LEU A 35 5.69 -15.41 0.72
N PRO A 36 5.51 -15.77 2.01
CA PRO A 36 4.19 -15.85 2.59
C PRO A 36 3.53 -14.45 2.65
N ALA A 37 2.23 -14.37 2.38
CA ALA A 37 1.50 -13.10 2.27
C ALA A 37 1.63 -12.19 3.51
N PHE A 38 1.63 -12.78 4.71
CA PHE A 38 1.73 -12.02 5.96
C PHE A 38 3.08 -11.32 6.18
N TYR A 39 4.09 -11.61 5.35
CA TYR A 39 5.38 -10.90 5.38
C TYR A 39 5.31 -9.52 4.72
N VAL A 40 4.28 -9.26 3.91
CA VAL A 40 4.10 -8.01 3.18
C VAL A 40 3.26 -7.08 4.04
N SER A 41 3.84 -5.94 4.42
CA SER A 41 3.11 -4.91 5.17
C SER A 41 3.07 -3.62 4.34
N VAL A 42 1.85 -3.18 4.01
CA VAL A 42 1.61 -1.96 3.24
C VAL A 42 0.94 -0.92 4.13
N TYR A 43 1.61 0.20 4.33
CA TYR A 43 1.12 1.34 5.10
C TYR A 43 0.74 2.48 4.17
N PHE A 44 -0.48 3.01 4.32
CA PHE A 44 -0.97 4.14 3.54
C PHE A 44 -0.91 5.41 4.39
N HIS A 45 -0.10 6.36 3.98
CA HIS A 45 0.05 7.66 4.62
C HIS A 45 -0.55 8.73 3.71
N SER A 46 -1.66 9.32 4.18
CA SER A 46 -2.24 10.48 3.52
C SER A 46 -1.46 11.73 3.95
N LEU A 47 -0.82 12.39 3.00
CA LEU A 47 -0.15 13.68 3.21
C LEU A 47 -1.15 14.80 2.92
N SER A 48 -1.26 15.75 3.86
CA SER A 48 -1.98 16.98 3.61
C SER A 48 -1.09 17.95 2.84
N GLY A 49 -1.67 18.92 2.13
CA GLY A 49 -0.89 19.92 1.38
C GLY A 49 0.03 20.80 2.24
N SER A 50 -0.08 20.70 3.56
CA SER A 50 0.78 21.40 4.53
C SER A 50 1.99 20.59 4.97
N ASP A 51 2.08 19.31 4.59
CA ASP A 51 3.14 18.37 4.99
C ASP A 51 4.23 18.19 3.91
N ILE A 52 4.22 19.02 2.85
CA ILE A 52 5.24 19.05 1.78
C ILE A 52 6.11 20.30 1.83
#